data_AF-A0A1X7SV07-F1
#
_entry.id   AF-A0A1X7SV07-F1
#
_cell.length_a   1.000
_cell.length_b   1.000
_cell.length_c   1.000
_cell.angle_alpha   90.00
_cell.angle_beta   90.00
_cell.angle_gamma   90.00
#
_symmetry.space_group_name_H-M   'P 1'
#
loop_
_entity.id
_entity.type
_entity.pdbx_description
1 polymer ?
#
loop_
_entity_poly.entity_id
_entity_poly.type
_entity_poly.pdbx_seq_one_letter_code
_entity_poly.pdbx_strand_id
1 'polypeptide(L)'
;MSHYSIDKDGLASELSVATTLLKETSPLSTLHHVYSHLYQVKECFPHLLQVLQIAMTIGVTSASAERSFSSLKRLKTHLRSTMSQERLNNVSLLHIERDLSNKLWHNLDDIVLKFADAHKNSRVTLK
;
A
#
# COMPACT_ATOMS: atom_id res chain seq x y z
N MET A 1 0.77 -21.64 11.51
CA MET A 1 0.96 -20.64 12.58
C MET A 1 2.37 -20.65 13.19
N SER A 2 3.28 -21.56 12.80
CA SER A 2 4.71 -21.55 13.18
C SER A 2 5.56 -20.50 12.43
N HIS A 3 5.01 -19.89 11.37
CA HIS A 3 5.74 -19.02 10.46
C HIS A 3 5.91 -17.57 10.96
N TYR A 4 5.19 -17.19 12.02
CA TYR A 4 5.22 -15.83 12.59
C TYR A 4 5.83 -15.79 14.00
N SER A 5 6.32 -16.93 14.52
CA SER A 5 6.89 -17.02 15.88
C SER A 5 5.98 -16.47 16.99
N ILE A 6 4.66 -16.52 16.79
CA ILE A 6 3.69 -16.06 17.77
C ILE A 6 3.39 -17.22 18.72
N ASP A 7 3.70 -17.02 20.00
CA ASP A 7 3.31 -17.95 21.04
C ASP A 7 1.79 -17.92 21.23
N LYS A 8 1.16 -19.09 21.16
CA LYS A 8 -0.31 -19.19 21.22
C LYS A 8 -0.83 -18.97 22.64
N ASP A 9 -0.08 -19.42 23.63
CA ASP A 9 -0.46 -19.34 25.03
C ASP A 9 -0.30 -17.89 25.55
N GLY A 10 0.80 -17.23 25.19
CA GLY A 10 1.01 -15.80 25.37
C GLY A 10 -0.10 -14.96 24.71
N LEU A 11 -0.41 -15.22 23.44
CA LEU A 11 -1.49 -14.52 22.73
C LEU A 11 -2.87 -14.72 23.40
N ALA A 12 -3.19 -15.92 23.88
CA ALA A 12 -4.47 -16.19 24.53
C ALA A 12 -4.60 -15.41 25.85
N SER A 13 -3.51 -15.30 26.61
CA SER A 13 -3.47 -14.51 27.85
C SER A 13 -3.61 -13.01 27.57
N GLU A 14 -2.87 -12.49 26.59
CA GLU A 14 -2.93 -11.10 26.12
C GLU A 14 -4.33 -10.75 25.61
N LEU A 15 -4.95 -11.66 24.83
CA LEU A 15 -6.29 -11.46 24.29
C LEU A 15 -7.35 -11.44 25.41
N SER A 16 -7.23 -12.30 26.41
CA SER A 16 -8.14 -12.29 27.56
C SER A 16 -8.13 -10.93 28.27
N VAL A 17 -6.93 -10.42 28.58
CA VAL A 17 -6.74 -9.10 29.23
C VAL A 17 -7.16 -7.94 28.32
N ALA A 18 -6.84 -8.00 27.04
CA ALA A 18 -7.25 -6.98 26.07
C ALA A 18 -8.77 -6.94 25.93
N THR A 19 -9.46 -8.08 25.92
CA THR A 19 -10.93 -8.12 25.81
C THR A 19 -11.64 -7.55 27.03
N THR A 20 -11.07 -7.69 28.24
CA THR A 20 -11.59 -7.01 29.43
C THR A 20 -11.38 -5.50 29.36
N LEU A 21 -10.18 -5.05 28.97
CA LEU A 21 -9.89 -3.61 28.76
C LEU A 21 -10.79 -2.97 27.68
N LEU A 22 -11.04 -3.70 26.60
CA LEU A 22 -11.89 -3.26 25.49
C LEU A 22 -13.38 -3.25 25.85
N LYS A 23 -13.82 -4.09 26.78
CA LYS A 23 -15.21 -4.07 27.29
C LYS A 23 -15.48 -2.88 28.20
N GLU A 24 -14.49 -2.45 28.98
CA GLU A 24 -14.59 -1.21 29.76
C GLU A 24 -14.57 0.05 28.87
N THR A 25 -13.95 -0.05 27.69
CA THR A 25 -13.82 1.06 26.74
C THR A 25 -14.90 0.98 25.64
N SER A 26 -16.08 1.54 25.91
CA SER A 26 -17.19 1.66 24.95
C SER A 26 -16.88 2.51 23.69
N PRO A 27 -17.74 2.46 22.65
CA PRO A 27 -17.66 1.48 21.57
C PRO A 27 -16.50 1.79 20.61
N LEU A 28 -15.63 0.79 20.39
CA LEU A 28 -14.56 0.89 19.42
C LEU A 28 -15.09 0.62 18.02
N SER A 29 -15.56 1.67 17.34
CA SER A 29 -16.23 1.58 16.04
C SER A 29 -15.31 1.16 14.88
N THR A 30 -13.99 1.27 15.05
CA THR A 30 -13.03 1.06 13.96
C THR A 30 -11.79 0.34 14.47
N LEU A 31 -11.30 -0.62 13.68
CA LEU A 31 -10.10 -1.41 13.97
C LEU A 31 -8.88 -0.50 14.26
N HIS A 32 -8.77 0.64 13.59
CA HIS A 32 -7.75 1.65 13.86
C HIS A 32 -7.81 2.21 15.29
N HIS A 33 -9.00 2.44 15.85
CA HIS A 33 -9.13 2.91 17.24
C HIS A 33 -8.69 1.81 18.22
N VAL A 34 -9.03 0.54 17.95
CA VAL A 34 -8.53 -0.63 18.70
C VAL A 34 -7.01 -0.64 18.72
N TYR A 35 -6.42 -0.51 17.55
CA TYR A 35 -4.97 -0.50 17.39
C TYR A 35 -4.33 0.67 18.13
N SER A 36 -4.87 1.89 17.99
CA SER A 36 -4.32 3.10 18.63
C SER A 36 -4.34 3.02 20.16
N HIS A 37 -5.37 2.42 20.75
CA HIS A 37 -5.50 2.27 22.19
C HIS A 37 -4.52 1.22 22.73
N LEU A 38 -4.43 0.06 22.07
CA LEU A 38 -3.47 -0.98 22.44
C LEU A 38 -2.01 -0.54 22.20
N TYR A 39 -1.77 0.39 21.27
CA TYR A 39 -0.44 0.94 21.03
C TYR A 39 0.10 1.76 22.23
N GLN A 40 -0.77 2.36 23.04
CA GLN A 40 -0.35 3.09 24.26
C GLN A 40 0.29 2.16 25.29
N VAL A 41 -0.09 0.88 25.26
CA VAL A 41 0.37 -0.20 26.16
C VAL A 41 1.07 -1.31 25.36
N LYS A 42 1.84 -0.92 24.33
CA LYS A 42 2.51 -1.86 23.40
C LYS A 42 3.39 -2.91 24.09
N GLU A 43 3.97 -2.58 25.23
CA GLU A 43 4.85 -3.48 26.00
C GLU A 43 4.06 -4.63 26.66
N CYS A 44 2.77 -4.44 26.91
CA CYS A 44 1.89 -5.47 27.49
C CYS A 44 1.27 -6.39 26.45
N PHE A 45 1.22 -5.98 25.17
CA PHE A 45 0.51 -6.70 24.11
C PHE A 45 1.33 -6.87 22.81
N PRO A 46 2.59 -7.34 22.87
CA PRO A 46 3.46 -7.43 21.69
C PRO A 46 2.91 -8.40 20.63
N HIS A 47 2.33 -9.53 21.02
CA HIS A 47 1.82 -10.54 20.08
C HIS A 47 0.51 -10.10 19.45
N LEU A 48 -0.40 -9.56 20.25
CA LEU A 48 -1.69 -9.07 19.78
C LEU A 48 -1.52 -7.93 18.77
N LEU A 49 -0.60 -7.01 19.04
CA LEU A 49 -0.33 -5.86 18.18
C LEU A 49 0.27 -6.30 16.83
N GLN A 50 1.16 -7.29 16.84
CA GLN A 50 1.72 -7.89 15.61
C GLN A 50 0.62 -8.54 14.75
N VAL A 51 -0.29 -9.32 15.35
CA VAL A 51 -1.41 -9.93 14.63
C VAL A 51 -2.32 -8.86 14.03
N LEU A 52 -2.62 -7.81 14.79
CA LEU A 52 -3.48 -6.73 14.34
C LEU A 52 -2.85 -5.95 13.17
N GLN A 53 -1.53 -5.72 13.21
CA GLN A 53 -0.79 -5.13 12.08
C GLN A 53 -0.88 -5.99 10.83
N ILE A 54 -0.68 -7.30 10.95
CA ILE A 54 -0.78 -8.23 9.81
C ILE A 54 -2.19 -8.19 9.22
N ALA A 55 -3.22 -8.25 10.07
CA ALA A 55 -4.61 -8.20 9.63
C ALA A 55 -4.94 -6.89 8.89
N MET A 56 -4.51 -5.75 9.44
CA MET A 56 -4.69 -4.44 8.77
C MET A 56 -3.93 -4.38 7.43
N THR A 57 -2.70 -4.89 7.41
CA THR A 57 -1.88 -4.89 6.19
C THR A 57 -2.53 -5.73 5.09
N ILE A 58 -3.06 -6.92 5.41
CA ILE A 58 -3.76 -7.77 4.45
C ILE A 58 -5.02 -7.07 3.89
N GLY A 59 -5.78 -6.38 4.73
CA GLY A 59 -6.95 -5.62 4.27
C GLY A 59 -6.56 -4.50 3.31
N VAL A 60 -5.52 -3.73 3.66
CA VAL A 60 -5.00 -2.63 2.82
C VAL A 60 -4.42 -3.15 1.51
N THR A 61 -3.68 -4.27 1.53
CA THR A 61 -3.09 -4.85 0.31
C THR A 61 -4.16 -5.40 -0.63
N SER A 62 -5.23 -6.04 -0.12
CA SER A 62 -6.37 -6.48 -0.95
C SER A 62 -7.01 -5.31 -1.67
N ALA A 63 -7.35 -4.23 -0.94
CA ALA A 63 -7.93 -3.03 -1.53
C ALA A 63 -6.99 -2.37 -2.56
N SER A 64 -5.68 -2.38 -2.30
CA SER A 64 -4.67 -1.88 -3.24
C SER A 64 -4.60 -2.75 -4.50
N ALA A 65 -4.59 -4.07 -4.36
CA ALA A 65 -4.56 -5.00 -5.48
C ALA A 65 -5.82 -4.89 -6.35
N GLU A 66 -7.00 -4.80 -5.74
CA GLU A 66 -8.27 -4.57 -6.44
C GLU A 66 -8.24 -3.26 -7.24
N ARG A 67 -7.74 -2.16 -6.64
CA ARG A 67 -7.53 -0.88 -7.35
C ARG A 67 -6.59 -1.02 -8.54
N SER A 68 -5.48 -1.74 -8.36
CA SER A 68 -4.49 -1.97 -9.41
C SER A 68 -5.06 -2.81 -10.56
N PHE A 69 -5.78 -3.90 -10.26
CA PHE A 69 -6.41 -4.73 -11.30
C PHE A 69 -7.55 -4.01 -12.02
N SER A 70 -8.35 -3.22 -11.30
CA SER A 70 -9.38 -2.36 -11.91
C SER A 70 -8.75 -1.34 -12.89
N SER A 71 -7.63 -0.75 -12.49
CA SER A 71 -6.86 0.17 -13.34
C SER A 71 -6.28 -0.55 -14.57
N LEU A 72 -5.68 -1.72 -14.39
CA LEU A 72 -5.14 -2.55 -15.47
C LEU A 72 -6.22 -2.96 -16.48
N LYS A 73 -7.43 -3.30 -16.01
CA LYS A 73 -8.57 -3.62 -16.89
C LYS A 73 -8.94 -2.45 -17.81
N ARG A 74 -8.79 -1.20 -17.35
CA ARG A 74 -9.03 0.00 -18.17
C ARG A 74 -7.89 0.32 -19.11
N LEU A 75 -6.65 0.00 -18.73
CA LEU A 75 -5.46 0.27 -19.53
C LEU A 75 -5.22 -0.77 -20.63
N LYS A 76 -5.41 -2.06 -20.30
CA LYS A 76 -5.22 -3.20 -21.20
C LYS A 76 -6.57 -3.59 -21.81
N THR A 77 -6.91 -2.95 -22.93
CA THR A 77 -8.11 -3.27 -23.71
C THR A 77 -7.78 -4.20 -24.88
N HIS A 78 -8.82 -4.83 -25.46
CA HIS A 78 -8.65 -5.75 -26.59
C HIS A 78 -7.91 -5.10 -27.78
N LEU A 79 -8.24 -3.84 -28.09
CA LEU A 79 -7.58 -3.04 -29.14
C LEU A 79 -6.13 -2.66 -28.82
N ARG A 80 -5.71 -2.74 -27.55
CA ARG A 80 -4.35 -2.42 -27.07
C ARG A 80 -3.60 -3.67 -26.58
N SER A 81 -3.94 -4.84 -27.14
CA SER A 81 -3.41 -6.14 -26.72
C SER A 81 -1.92 -6.35 -27.06
N THR A 82 -1.33 -5.54 -27.94
CA THR A 82 0.05 -5.66 -28.43
C THR A 82 1.09 -4.86 -27.61
N MET A 83 0.72 -4.24 -26.49
CA MET A 83 1.67 -3.49 -25.65
C MET A 83 2.65 -4.43 -24.93
N SER A 84 3.94 -4.03 -24.87
CA SER A 84 4.95 -4.72 -24.07
C SER A 84 4.64 -4.61 -22.57
N GLN A 85 5.08 -5.61 -21.79
CA GLN A 85 4.84 -5.64 -20.34
C GLN A 85 5.50 -4.45 -19.63
N GLU A 86 6.71 -4.07 -20.06
CA GLU A 86 7.41 -2.90 -19.52
C GLU A 86 6.59 -1.61 -19.73
N ARG A 87 6.08 -1.40 -20.94
CA ARG A 87 5.24 -0.23 -21.24
C ARG A 87 3.93 -0.26 -20.44
N LEU A 88 3.30 -1.43 -20.32
CA LEU A 88 2.09 -1.60 -19.52
C LEU A 88 2.34 -1.26 -18.06
N ASN A 89 3.43 -1.75 -17.48
CA ASN A 89 3.81 -1.50 -16.10
C ASN A 89 4.02 0.00 -15.85
N ASN A 90 4.80 0.67 -16.69
CA ASN A 90 5.07 2.10 -16.57
C ASN A 90 3.78 2.94 -16.65
N VAL A 91 2.89 2.63 -17.59
CA VAL A 91 1.60 3.33 -17.70
C VAL A 91 0.66 3.01 -16.54
N SER A 92 0.66 1.78 -16.04
CA SER A 92 -0.14 1.41 -14.87
C SER A 92 0.32 2.13 -13.61
N LEU A 93 1.63 2.31 -13.43
CA LEU A 93 2.19 3.07 -12.31
C LEU A 93 1.72 4.53 -12.35
N LEU A 94 1.84 5.19 -13.51
CA LEU A 94 1.33 6.56 -13.71
C LEU A 94 -0.18 6.68 -13.46
N HIS A 95 -0.94 5.63 -13.78
CA HIS A 95 -2.38 5.64 -13.62
C HIS A 95 -2.84 5.44 -12.17
N ILE A 96 -2.16 4.57 -11.43
CA ILE A 96 -2.41 4.31 -10.01
C ILE A 96 -1.99 5.54 -9.20
N GLU A 97 -0.77 6.04 -9.45
CA GLU A 97 -0.20 7.24 -8.83
C GLU A 97 -0.60 8.51 -9.57
N ARG A 98 -1.90 8.66 -9.88
CA ARG A 98 -2.40 9.78 -10.68
C ARG A 98 -2.15 11.14 -9.98
N ASP A 99 -2.26 11.19 -8.67
CA ASP A 99 -2.06 12.44 -7.92
C ASP A 99 -0.61 12.92 -8.00
N LEU A 100 0.35 11.99 -7.91
CA LEU A 100 1.77 12.30 -8.13
C LEU A 100 2.02 12.65 -9.59
N SER A 101 1.45 11.89 -10.52
CA SER A 101 1.60 12.12 -11.96
C SER A 101 1.05 13.49 -12.38
N ASN A 102 -0.05 13.95 -11.78
CA ASN A 102 -0.60 15.28 -12.01
C ASN A 102 0.33 16.38 -11.49
N LYS A 103 0.94 16.20 -10.31
CA LYS A 103 1.96 17.13 -9.79
C LYS A 103 3.18 17.21 -10.69
N LEU A 104 3.60 16.08 -11.25
CA LEU A 104 4.69 16.01 -12.23
C LEU A 104 4.29 16.70 -13.55
N TRP A 105 3.06 16.55 -13.99
CA TRP A 105 2.54 17.21 -15.20
C TRP A 105 2.62 18.74 -15.12
N HIS A 106 2.44 19.32 -13.94
CA HIS A 106 2.62 20.77 -13.74
C HIS A 106 4.07 21.25 -13.89
N ASN A 107 5.06 20.35 -13.73
CA ASN A 107 6.49 20.65 -13.86
C ASN A 107 7.11 19.87 -15.02
N LEU A 108 6.36 19.73 -16.13
CA LEU A 108 6.77 18.88 -17.24
C LEU A 108 8.09 19.33 -17.88
N ASP A 109 8.30 20.65 -17.99
CA ASP A 109 9.51 21.22 -18.62
C ASP A 109 10.79 20.77 -17.91
N ASP A 110 10.80 20.83 -16.57
CA ASP A 110 11.93 20.37 -15.76
C ASP A 110 12.20 18.87 -15.92
N ILE A 111 11.14 18.07 -16.07
CA ILE A 111 11.25 16.63 -16.26
C ILE A 111 11.82 16.32 -17.64
N VAL A 112 11.38 17.04 -18.68
CA VAL A 112 11.90 16.89 -20.05
C VAL A 112 13.38 17.27 -20.10
N LEU A 113 13.77 18.38 -19.46
CA LEU A 113 15.17 18.79 -19.38
C LEU A 113 16.03 17.74 -18.64
N LYS A 114 15.57 17.26 -17.47
CA LYS A 114 16.28 16.20 -16.72
C LYS A 114 16.38 14.90 -17.52
N PHE A 115 15.33 14.52 -18.24
CA PHE A 115 15.35 13.33 -19.09
C PHE A 115 16.35 13.48 -20.24
N ALA A 116 16.38 14.66 -20.87
CA ALA A 116 17.31 14.98 -21.95
C ALA A 116 18.78 15.00 -21.48
N ASP A 117 19.05 15.52 -20.28
CA ASP A 117 20.39 15.49 -19.70
C ASP A 117 20.84 14.06 -19.37
N ALA A 118 19.92 13.22 -18.90
CA ALA A 118 20.19 11.81 -18.60
C ALA A 118 20.37 10.95 -19.86
N HIS A 119 19.66 11.25 -20.95
CA HIS A 119 19.70 10.47 -22.21
C HIS A 119 20.26 11.29 -23.36
N LYS A 120 21.61 11.34 -23.43
CA LYS A 120 22.35 12.11 -24.44
C LYS A 120 22.03 11.75 -25.90
N ASN A 121 21.50 10.54 -26.16
CA ASN A 121 21.13 10.06 -27.49
C ASN A 121 19.71 10.45 -27.94
N SER A 122 18.94 11.19 -27.13
CA SER A 122 17.55 11.56 -27.43
C SER A 122 17.43 12.86 -28.25
N ARG A 123 18.54 13.55 -28.55
CA ARG A 123 18.53 14.77 -29.38
C ARG A 123 18.62 14.38 -30.85
N VAL A 124 17.52 14.56 -31.59
CA VAL A 124 17.59 14.65 -33.06
C VAL A 124 18.10 16.03 -33.42
N THR A 125 19.41 16.16 -33.61
CA THR A 125 20.00 17.35 -34.23
C THR A 125 19.65 17.33 -35.71
N LEU A 126 18.64 18.10 -36.11
CA LEU A 126 18.41 18.41 -37.53
C LEU A 126 19.57 19.28 -37.99
N LYS A 127 20.23 18.84 -39.07
CA LYS A 127 21.42 19.46 -39.66
C LYS A 127 21.02 20.47 -40.73
#